data_AF-A0A353Y4E5-F1
#
_entry.id   AF-A0A353Y4E5-F1
#
_cell.length_a   1.000
_cell.length_b   1.000
_cell.length_c   1.000
_cell.angle_alpha   90.00
_cell.angle_beta   90.00
_cell.angle_gamma   90.00
#
_symmetry.space_group_name_H-M   'P 1'
#
loop_
_entity.id
_entity.type
_entity.pdbx_description
1 polymer ?
#
loop_
_entity_poly.entity_id
_entity_poly.type
_entity_poly.pdbx_seq_one_letter_code
_entity_poly.pdbx_strand_id
1 'polypeptide(L)'
;QFPRRILPSIHDALFALYHAHGQPPQVVQEAIQMQTIVNLVAAGLGLAWVPRSVTRFERQGVIYRELPRGAAVPRCETRLVWRRGDASPVLVRFVDLVRSLAQSRPC
;
A
#
# COMPACT_ATOMS: atom_id res chain seq x y z
N GLN A 1 -3.32 -7.45 -6.10
CA GLN A 1 -1.91 -7.03 -6.23
C GLN A 1 -1.89 -5.64 -6.87
N PHE A 2 -0.82 -4.85 -6.71
CA PHE A 2 -0.75 -3.48 -7.26
C PHE A 2 -0.57 -3.50 -8.79
N PRO A 3 -1.56 -3.12 -9.60
CA PRO A 3 -1.42 -3.18 -11.05
C PRO A 3 -0.43 -2.12 -11.53
N ARG A 4 0.47 -2.52 -12.44
CA ARG A 4 1.55 -1.65 -12.93
C ARG A 4 1.05 -0.32 -13.48
N ARG A 5 -0.14 -0.29 -14.10
CA ARG A 5 -0.76 0.92 -14.65
C ARG A 5 -1.08 1.99 -13.60
N ILE A 6 -1.31 1.61 -12.34
CA ILE A 6 -1.74 2.52 -11.27
C ILE A 6 -0.60 2.84 -10.33
N LEU A 7 0.18 1.82 -9.93
CA LEU A 7 1.31 1.96 -9.01
C LEU A 7 2.56 1.29 -9.61
N PRO A 8 3.12 1.86 -10.70
CA PRO A 8 4.22 1.24 -11.44
C PRO A 8 5.46 1.04 -10.56
N SER A 9 5.78 2.00 -9.68
CA SER A 9 6.93 1.92 -8.80
C SER A 9 6.82 0.78 -7.78
N ILE A 10 5.65 0.59 -7.17
CA ILE A 10 5.42 -0.49 -6.20
C ILE A 10 5.40 -1.85 -6.90
N HIS A 11 4.72 -1.92 -8.05
CA HIS A 11 4.70 -3.12 -8.88
C HIS A 11 6.13 -3.55 -9.24
N ASP A 12 6.93 -2.65 -9.81
CA ASP A 12 8.27 -2.96 -10.29
C ASP A 12 9.21 -3.31 -9.11
N ALA A 13 9.07 -2.65 -7.95
CA ALA A 13 9.83 -3.00 -6.75
C ALA A 13 9.47 -4.39 -6.19
N LEU A 14 8.18 -4.77 -6.19
CA LEU A 14 7.76 -6.13 -5.81
C LEU A 14 8.32 -7.16 -6.80
N PHE A 15 8.16 -6.93 -8.11
CA PHE A 15 8.68 -7.85 -9.11
C PHE A 15 10.19 -8.00 -9.02
N ALA A 16 10.93 -6.91 -8.78
CA ALA A 16 12.38 -6.94 -8.56
C ALA A 16 12.75 -7.78 -7.33
N LEU A 17 11.99 -7.69 -6.23
CA LEU A 17 12.20 -8.52 -5.04
C LEU A 17 12.05 -10.02 -5.36
N TYR A 18 10.97 -10.40 -6.04
CA TYR A 18 10.76 -11.80 -6.45
C TYR A 18 11.86 -12.29 -7.41
N HIS A 19 12.25 -11.46 -8.38
CA HIS A 19 13.36 -11.78 -9.29
C HIS A 19 14.70 -11.97 -8.57
N ALA A 20 15.00 -11.14 -7.57
CA ALA A 20 16.23 -11.27 -6.76
C ALA A 20 16.28 -12.60 -5.99
N HIS A 21 15.13 -13.22 -5.71
CA HIS A 21 15.01 -14.54 -5.09
C HIS A 21 14.84 -15.69 -6.10
N GLY A 22 15.01 -15.43 -7.41
CA GLY A 22 14.98 -16.45 -8.46
C GLY A 22 13.60 -17.04 -8.76
N GLN A 23 12.53 -16.49 -8.19
CA GLN A 23 11.17 -16.95 -8.42
C GLN A 23 10.26 -15.77 -8.76
N PRO A 24 9.85 -15.59 -10.02
CA PRO A 24 8.92 -14.52 -10.37
C PRO A 24 7.54 -14.78 -9.74
N PRO A 25 6.79 -13.72 -9.40
CA PRO A 25 5.46 -13.91 -8.83
C PRO A 25 4.51 -14.48 -9.89
N GLN A 26 3.72 -15.50 -9.53
CA GLN A 26 2.65 -16.00 -10.39
C GLN A 26 1.39 -15.16 -10.17
N VAL A 27 1.04 -14.34 -11.15
CA VAL A 27 -0.14 -13.47 -11.09
C VAL A 27 -1.37 -14.23 -11.58
N VAL A 28 -2.18 -14.72 -10.64
CA VAL A 28 -3.44 -15.42 -10.94
C VAL A 28 -4.54 -14.43 -11.35
N GLN A 29 -4.61 -13.27 -10.71
CA GLN A 29 -5.62 -12.26 -10.98
C GLN A 29 -5.11 -10.85 -10.63
N GLU A 30 -5.31 -9.92 -11.56
CA GLU A 30 -5.15 -8.49 -11.30
C GLU A 30 -6.47 -7.88 -10.82
N ALA A 31 -6.41 -7.07 -9.75
CA ALA A 31 -7.55 -6.34 -9.23
C ALA A 31 -7.09 -5.00 -8.64
N ILE A 32 -7.93 -3.98 -8.77
CA ILE A 32 -7.60 -2.60 -8.39
C ILE A 32 -8.16 -2.26 -7.00
N GLN A 33 -9.41 -2.65 -6.77
CA GLN A 33 -10.11 -2.32 -5.54
C GLN A 33 -9.67 -3.25 -4.42
N MET A 34 -9.28 -2.66 -3.30
CA MET A 34 -8.69 -3.40 -2.19
C MET A 34 -9.68 -4.36 -1.53
N GLN A 35 -10.96 -3.98 -1.46
CA GLN A 35 -12.01 -4.87 -0.97
C GLN A 35 -12.18 -6.09 -1.87
N THR A 36 -12.12 -5.92 -3.18
CA THR A 36 -12.17 -7.02 -4.15
C THR A 36 -10.98 -7.96 -3.97
N ILE A 37 -9.77 -7.43 -3.80
CA ILE A 37 -8.57 -8.24 -3.53
C ILE A 37 -8.76 -9.10 -2.27
N VAL A 38 -9.23 -8.50 -1.17
CA VAL A 38 -9.45 -9.22 0.10
C VAL A 38 -10.54 -10.30 -0.06
N ASN A 39 -11.60 -10.02 -0.80
CA ASN A 39 -12.67 -11.00 -1.08
C ASN A 39 -12.17 -12.19 -1.91
N LEU A 40 -11.30 -11.96 -2.91
CA LEU A 40 -10.71 -13.04 -3.71
C LEU A 40 -9.79 -13.92 -2.86
N VAL A 41 -9.03 -13.33 -1.96
CA VAL A 41 -8.22 -14.09 -0.97
C VAL A 41 -9.11 -14.90 -0.04
N ALA A 42 -10.19 -14.30 0.48
CA ALA A 42 -11.17 -14.99 1.33
C ALA A 42 -11.85 -16.16 0.59
N ALA A 43 -12.03 -16.04 -0.73
CA ALA A 43 -12.57 -17.09 -1.59
C ALA A 43 -11.53 -18.17 -1.98
N GLY A 44 -10.29 -18.09 -1.48
CA GLY A 44 -9.26 -19.10 -1.70
C GLY A 44 -8.44 -18.94 -2.98
N LEU A 45 -8.52 -17.80 -3.68
CA LEU A 45 -7.80 -17.60 -4.94
C LEU A 45 -6.28 -17.53 -4.77
N GLY A 46 -5.79 -17.31 -3.55
CA GLY A 46 -4.36 -17.27 -3.23
C GLY A 46 -4.03 -16.23 -2.17
N LEU A 47 -2.92 -15.51 -2.37
CA LEU A 47 -2.41 -14.47 -1.47
C LEU A 47 -2.30 -13.12 -2.19
N ALA A 48 -2.25 -12.03 -1.41
CA ALA A 48 -2.08 -10.70 -1.95
C ALA A 48 -1.23 -9.79 -1.05
N TRP A 49 -0.44 -8.94 -1.70
CA TRP A 49 0.20 -7.79 -1.05
C TRP A 49 -0.84 -6.69 -0.81
N VAL A 50 -0.92 -6.20 0.44
CA VAL A 50 -1.81 -5.11 0.85
C VAL A 50 -1.09 -4.15 1.80
N PRO A 51 -1.36 -2.83 1.74
CA PRO A 51 -0.92 -1.91 2.78
C PRO A 51 -1.53 -2.24 4.15
N ARG A 52 -0.83 -1.89 5.22
CA ARG A 52 -1.30 -2.09 6.60
C ARG A 52 -2.69 -1.48 6.86
N SER A 53 -3.04 -0.37 6.22
CA SER A 53 -4.35 0.27 6.38
C SER A 53 -5.54 -0.64 6.00
N VAL A 54 -5.31 -1.64 5.15
CA VAL A 54 -6.30 -2.58 4.64
C VAL A 54 -6.68 -3.64 5.67
N THR A 55 -5.82 -3.90 6.67
CA THR A 55 -6.12 -4.88 7.72
C THR A 55 -7.35 -4.46 8.54
N ARG A 56 -7.68 -3.16 8.55
CA ARG A 56 -8.87 -2.60 9.21
C ARG A 56 -10.20 -3.07 8.60
N PHE A 57 -10.19 -3.66 7.40
CA PHE A 57 -11.41 -4.21 6.81
C PHE A 57 -11.85 -5.53 7.47
N GLU A 58 -11.00 -6.14 8.31
CA GLU A 58 -11.30 -7.33 9.13
C GLU A 58 -12.25 -8.33 8.46
N ARG A 59 -11.79 -8.98 7.38
CA ARG A 59 -12.59 -9.97 6.66
C ARG A 59 -12.40 -11.36 7.27
N GLN A 60 -13.49 -11.99 7.68
CA GLN A 60 -13.48 -13.41 8.07
C GLN A 60 -12.91 -14.26 6.92
N GLY A 61 -12.09 -15.25 7.26
CA GLY A 61 -11.42 -16.12 6.30
C GLY A 61 -10.11 -15.58 5.73
N VAL A 62 -9.65 -14.40 6.15
CA VAL A 62 -8.36 -13.83 5.73
C VAL A 62 -7.44 -13.68 6.93
N ILE A 63 -6.23 -14.23 6.82
CA ILE A 63 -5.16 -14.02 7.80
C ILE A 63 -4.21 -12.96 7.26
N TYR A 64 -4.14 -11.82 7.93
CA TYR A 64 -3.16 -10.78 7.63
C TYR A 64 -1.84 -11.11 8.32
N ARG A 65 -0.75 -11.14 7.55
CA ARG A 65 0.61 -11.34 8.08
C ARG A 65 1.45 -10.11 7.81
N GLU A 66 1.99 -9.53 8.88
CA GLU A 66 2.99 -8.46 8.75
C GLU A 66 4.34 -9.07 8.39
N LEU A 67 5.14 -8.33 7.63
CA LEU A 67 6.50 -8.73 7.31
C LEU A 67 7.46 -8.42 8.47
N PRO A 68 8.57 -9.17 8.59
CA PRO A 68 9.63 -8.85 9.53
C PRO A 68 10.15 -7.42 9.33
N ARG A 69 10.47 -6.76 10.44
CA ARG A 69 11.15 -5.45 10.38
C ARG A 69 12.47 -5.60 9.62
N GLY A 70 12.72 -4.69 8.68
CA GLY A 70 13.91 -4.71 7.84
C GLY A 70 13.79 -5.56 6.57
N ALA A 71 12.66 -6.22 6.33
CA ALA A 71 12.40 -6.83 5.02
C ALA A 71 12.49 -5.75 3.92
N ALA A 72 13.21 -6.06 2.83
CA ALA A 72 13.43 -5.17 1.70
C ALA A 72 12.17 -5.08 0.82
N VAL A 73 11.06 -4.63 1.39
CA VAL A 73 9.80 -4.41 0.67
C VAL A 73 9.55 -2.94 0.38
N PRO A 74 8.92 -2.64 -0.77
CA PRO A 74 8.56 -1.27 -1.10
C PRO A 74 7.62 -0.67 -0.06
N ARG A 75 7.97 0.51 0.44
CA ARG A 75 7.12 1.27 1.35
C ARG A 75 6.11 2.08 0.53
N CYS A 76 4.85 2.05 0.95
CA CYS A 76 3.84 2.96 0.45
C CYS A 76 4.02 4.31 1.16
N GLU A 77 4.42 5.35 0.41
CA GLU A 77 4.48 6.72 0.93
C GLU A 77 3.22 7.49 0.58
N THR A 78 2.68 8.24 1.54
CA THR A 78 1.62 9.21 1.29
C THR A 78 2.25 10.60 1.30
N ARG A 79 2.08 11.34 0.20
CA ARG A 79 2.61 12.71 0.04
C ARG A 79 1.45 13.68 -0.13
N LEU A 80 1.60 14.85 0.48
CA LEU A 80 0.69 15.98 0.27
C LEU A 80 1.31 16.92 -0.76
N VAL A 81 0.55 17.31 -1.77
CA VAL A 81 1.01 18.17 -2.87
C VAL A 81 0.00 19.29 -3.08
N TRP A 82 0.49 20.52 -3.26
CA TRP A 82 -0.33 21.70 -3.52
C TRP A 82 0.39 22.64 -4.49
N ARG A 83 -0.35 23.62 -5.04
CA ARG A 83 0.21 24.60 -5.98
C ARG A 83 1.22 25.50 -5.28
N ARG A 84 2.37 25.71 -5.90
CA ARG A 84 3.36 26.68 -5.42
C ARG A 84 2.74 28.09 -5.38
N GLY A 85 2.88 28.77 -4.25
CA GLY A 85 2.33 30.12 -4.04
C GLY A 85 0.89 30.15 -3.53
N ASP A 86 0.22 29.01 -3.36
CA ASP A 86 -1.06 28.96 -2.67
C ASP A 86 -0.85 29.22 -1.16
N ALA A 87 -1.44 30.31 -0.67
CA ALA A 87 -1.37 30.75 0.72
C ALA A 87 -2.75 30.77 1.38
N SER A 88 -3.72 30.01 0.85
CA SER A 88 -5.04 29.92 1.47
C SER A 88 -4.93 29.53 2.95
N PRO A 89 -5.60 30.24 3.88
CA PRO A 89 -5.57 29.89 5.29
C PRO A 89 -6.05 28.46 5.58
N VAL A 90 -6.93 27.91 4.73
CA VAL A 90 -7.38 26.52 4.85
C VAL A 90 -6.27 25.54 4.52
N LEU A 91 -5.50 25.80 3.46
CA LEU A 91 -4.36 24.97 3.06
C LEU A 91 -3.30 24.95 4.16
N VAL A 92 -2.92 26.12 4.69
CA VAL A 92 -1.94 26.23 5.77
C VAL A 92 -2.37 25.41 6.98
N ARG A 93 -3.61 25.62 7.46
CA ARG A 93 -4.15 24.86 8.62
C ARG A 93 -4.19 23.36 8.37
N PHE A 94 -4.57 22.92 7.17
CA PHE A 94 -4.61 21.50 6.82
C PHE A 94 -3.21 20.88 6.81
N VAL A 95 -2.22 21.57 6.22
CA VAL A 95 -0.82 21.13 6.22
C VAL A 95 -0.28 21.01 7.64
N ASP A 96 -0.54 21.99 8.50
CA ASP A 96 -0.10 21.98 9.90
C ASP A 96 -0.73 20.82 10.68
N LEU A 97 -2.03 20.57 10.49
CA LEU A 97 -2.72 19.42 11.06
C LEU A 97 -2.06 18.11 10.62
N VAL A 98 -1.85 17.92 9.31
CA VAL A 98 -1.22 16.70 8.79
C VAL A 98 0.20 16.52 9.34
N ARG A 99 0.99 17.59 9.46
CA ARG A 99 2.32 17.55 10.07
C ARG A 99 2.28 17.10 11.53
N SER A 100 1.35 17.62 12.33
CA SER A 100 1.18 17.22 13.73
C SER A 100 0.82 15.73 13.88
N LEU A 101 -0.02 15.20 12.96
CA LEU A 101 -0.42 13.79 12.95
C LEU A 101 0.70 12.87 12.46
N ALA A 102 1.55 13.34 11.55
CA ALA A 102 2.71 12.57 11.07
C ALA A 102 3.79 12.42 12.15
N GLN A 103 3.94 13.41 13.04
CA GLN A 103 4.93 13.37 14.13
C GLN A 103 4.49 12.49 15.32
N SER A 104 3.18 12.32 15.54
CA SER A 104 2.63 11.59 16.69
C SER A 104 2.51 10.08 16.49
N ARG A 105 2.72 9.58 15.28
CA ARG A 105 2.71 8.14 14.97
C ARG A 105 3.96 7.74 14.18
N PRO A 106 5.01 7.20 14.82
CA PRO A 106 6.02 6.49 14.06
C PRO A 106 5.38 5.25 13.42
N CYS A 107 5.56 5.11 12.10
CA CYS A 107 5.19 3.93 11.32
C CYS A 107 5.87 2.66 11.83
#